data_AF-A0AA35XSW5-F1
#
_entry.id   AF-A0AA35XSW5-F1
#
_cell.length_a   1.000
_cell.length_b   1.000
_cell.length_c   1.000
_cell.angle_alpha   90.00
_cell.angle_beta   90.00
_cell.angle_gamma   90.00
#
_symmetry.space_group_name_H-M   'P 1'
#
loop_
_entity.id
_entity.type
_entity.pdbx_description
1 polymer ?
#
loop_
_entity_poly.entity_id
_entity_poly.type
_entity_poly.pdbx_seq_one_letter_code
_entity_poly.pdbx_strand_id
1 'polypeptide(L)' 'MLKPEKKTGEQGHSHSSKRVSCNGGGGALGHPLIWLTYGQDGSVTCPYCSKKFDSQQSE' A
#
# COMPACT_ATOMS: atom_id res chain seq x y z
N MET A 1 10.46 -3.98 -45.60
CA MET A 1 11.06 -4.60 -44.40
C MET A 1 11.84 -3.53 -43.63
N LEU A 2 11.77 -3.58 -42.29
CA LEU A 2 12.59 -2.85 -41.30
C LEU A 2 12.21 -1.38 -40.99
N LYS A 3 11.31 -1.22 -40.01
CA LYS A 3 11.50 -0.48 -38.74
C LYS A 3 10.18 -0.45 -37.97
N PRO A 4 10.19 -0.82 -36.68
CA PRO A 4 10.06 0.26 -35.71
C PRO A 4 10.98 0.10 -34.50
N GLU A 5 11.86 1.07 -34.30
CA GLU A 5 12.70 1.24 -33.13
C GLU A 5 11.91 2.04 -32.10
N LYS A 6 11.17 1.35 -31.24
CA LYS A 6 10.54 1.94 -30.05
C LYS A 6 10.93 1.10 -28.85
N LYS A 7 12.17 1.29 -28.40
CA LYS A 7 12.59 0.88 -27.06
C LYS A 7 12.14 1.98 -26.10
N THR A 8 10.90 1.84 -25.64
CA THR A 8 10.43 2.46 -24.42
C THR A 8 11.33 2.02 -23.25
N GLY A 9 11.56 2.94 -22.32
CA GLY A 9 12.65 2.92 -21.36
C GLY A 9 12.71 1.72 -20.43
N GLU A 10 13.90 1.56 -19.89
CA GLU A 10 14.30 0.67 -18.80
C GLU A 10 13.33 0.78 -17.61
N GLN A 11 12.46 -0.21 -17.45
CA GLN A 11 11.55 -0.30 -16.32
C GLN A 11 12.33 -0.94 -15.15
N GLY A 12 12.86 -0.10 -14.27
CA GLY A 12 13.41 -0.53 -12.99
C GLY A 12 12.35 -1.26 -12.18
N HIS A 13 12.70 -2.41 -11.62
CA HIS A 13 11.82 -3.21 -10.77
C HIS A 13 11.33 -2.37 -9.58
N SER A 14 10.10 -1.85 -9.67
CA SER A 14 9.43 -1.15 -8.58
C SER A 14 8.99 -2.19 -7.55
N HIS A 15 9.88 -2.49 -6.59
CA HIS A 15 9.50 -3.25 -5.40
C HIS A 15 8.71 -2.33 -4.45
N SER A 16 7.48 -2.01 -4.85
CA SER A 16 6.55 -1.21 -4.05
C SER A 16 6.04 -2.05 -2.90
N SER A 17 6.84 -2.12 -1.83
CA SER A 17 6.40 -2.66 -0.54
C SER A 17 5.29 -1.76 -0.02
N LYS A 18 4.04 -2.12 -0.34
CA LYS A 18 2.88 -1.36 0.09
C LYS A 18 2.82 -1.43 1.62
N ARG A 19 2.69 -0.28 2.26
CA ARG A 19 2.51 -0.13 3.71
C ARG A 19 1.48 0.97 3.96
N VAL A 20 0.77 0.85 5.07
CA VAL A 20 -0.28 1.78 5.47
C VAL A 20 -0.06 2.24 6.90
N SER A 21 -0.33 3.50 7.16
CA SER A 21 -0.32 4.08 8.50
C SER A 21 -1.75 4.08 9.06
N CYS A 22 -1.90 3.62 10.29
CA CYS A 22 -3.16 3.70 11.01
C CYS A 22 -2.96 4.55 12.26
N ASN A 23 -3.66 5.68 12.33
CA ASN A 23 -3.62 6.64 13.44
C ASN A 23 -4.82 6.51 14.39
N GLY A 24 -5.58 5.41 14.31
CA GLY A 24 -6.72 5.15 15.18
C GLY A 24 -7.89 6.14 15.07
N GLY A 25 -7.93 7.01 14.05
CA GLY A 25 -9.02 7.95 13.85
C GLY A 25 -9.06 9.17 14.80
N GLY A 26 -7.99 9.42 15.57
CA GLY A 26 -7.81 10.67 16.33
C GLY A 26 -8.76 10.92 17.52
N GLY A 27 -9.59 9.93 17.90
CA GLY A 27 -10.51 10.04 19.04
C GLY A 27 -9.96 9.42 20.34
N ALA A 28 -10.68 9.61 21.45
CA ALA A 28 -10.31 9.09 22.78
C ALA A 28 -10.22 7.55 22.87
N LEU A 29 -10.86 6.83 21.95
CA LEU A 29 -10.82 5.37 21.82
C LEU A 29 -9.86 4.88 20.72
N GLY A 30 -9.12 5.80 20.09
CA GLY A 30 -8.13 5.48 19.07
C GLY A 30 -6.83 4.93 19.67
N HIS A 31 -5.94 4.46 18.79
CA HIS A 31 -4.59 4.02 19.15
C HIS A 31 -3.53 4.96 18.54
N PRO A 32 -2.29 4.93 19.06
CA PRO A 32 -1.17 5.69 18.49
C PRO A 32 -0.91 5.32 17.03
N LEU A 33 -0.21 6.19 16.30
CA LEU A 33 0.20 5.92 14.92
C LEU A 33 1.05 4.64 14.86
N ILE A 34 0.54 3.64 14.13
CA ILE A 34 1.25 2.41 13.81
C ILE A 34 1.37 2.25 12.30
N TRP A 35 2.35 1.47 11.86
CA TRP A 35 2.56 1.12 10.46
C TRP A 35 2.26 -0.37 10.26
N LEU A 36 1.43 -0.67 9.27
CA LEU A 36 1.09 -2.03 8.87
C LEU A 36 1.60 -2.29 7.46
N THR A 37 2.22 -3.45 7.26
CA THR A 37 2.67 -3.89 5.94
C THR A 37 1.58 -4.77 5.34
N TYR A 38 1.26 -4.57 4.07
CA TYR A 38 0.30 -5.45 3.40
C TYR A 38 0.90 -6.85 3.22
N GLY A 39 0.10 -7.87 3.52
CA GLY A 39 0.44 -9.26 3.22
C GLY A 39 0.29 -9.57 1.74
N GLN A 40 0.47 -10.85 1.39
CA GLN A 40 0.36 -11.33 0.00
C GLN A 40 -1.06 -11.14 -0.56
N ASP A 41 -2.07 -11.17 0.31
CA ASP A 41 -3.48 -10.92 -0.01
C ASP A 41 -3.81 -9.45 -0.29
N GLY A 42 -2.87 -8.53 -0.07
CA GLY A 42 -3.08 -7.11 -0.31
C GLY A 42 -4.06 -6.43 0.64
N SER A 43 -4.52 -7.11 1.69
CA SER A 43 -5.31 -6.52 2.78
C SER A 43 -4.57 -6.64 4.11
N VAL A 44 -4.76 -5.68 5.01
CA VAL A 44 -4.26 -5.75 6.40
C VAL A 44 -5.27 -5.15 7.36
N THR A 45 -5.40 -5.75 8.55
CA THR A 45 -6.36 -5.29 9.57
C THR A 45 -5.61 -4.70 10.76
N CYS A 46 -6.01 -3.52 11.21
CA CYS A 46 -5.45 -2.93 12.42
C CYS A 46 -5.95 -3.67 13.67
N PRO A 47 -5.07 -4.15 14.57
CA PRO A 47 -5.45 -4.92 15.75
C PRO A 47 -6.15 -4.08 16.83
N TYR A 48 -6.12 -2.75 16.72
CA TYR A 48 -6.68 -1.85 17.73
C TYR A 48 -8.08 -1.35 17.35
N CYS A 49 -8.23 -0.76 16.17
CA CYS A 49 -9.51 -0.20 15.72
C CYS A 49 -10.28 -1.14 14.78
N SER A 50 -9.77 -2.35 14.51
CA SER A 50 -10.38 -3.33 13.60
C SER A 50 -10.66 -2.78 12.20
N LYS A 51 -10.00 -1.69 11.79
CA LYS A 51 -10.09 -1.15 10.43
C LYS A 51 -9.31 -2.05 9.48
N LYS A 52 -9.98 -2.46 8.40
CA LYS A 52 -9.38 -3.22 7.31
C LYS A 52 -8.91 -2.23 6.24
N PHE A 53 -7.66 -2.34 5.85
CA PHE A 53 -7.02 -1.55 4.83
C PHE A 53 -6.76 -2.46 3.63
N ASP A 54 -7.02 -1.97 2.43
CA ASP A 54 -6.73 -2.69 1.19
C ASP A 54 -5.75 -1.92 0.32
N SER A 55 -4.85 -2.67 -0.31
CA SER A 55 -3.79 -2.16 -1.16
C SER A 55 -4.26 -1.46 -2.44
N GLN A 56 -5.57 -1.53 -2.73
CA GLN A 56 -6.23 -0.89 -3.86
C GLN A 56 -7.09 0.32 -3.49
N GLN A 57 -7.14 0.69 -2.20
CA GLN A 57 -7.85 1.89 -1.77
C GLN A 57 -6.96 3.12 -2.00
N SER A 58 -6.84 3.49 -3.28
CA SER A 58 -6.40 4.81 -3.73
C SER A 58 -7.35 5.85 -3.15
N GLU A 59 -6.79 6.85 -2.47
CA GLU A 59 -7.46 7.99 -1.82
C GLU A 59 -8.56 8.64 -2.67
#